data_AF-A0A520WEL6-F1
#
_entry.id   AF-A0A520WEL6-F1
#
_cell.length_a   1.000
_cell.length_b   1.000
_cell.length_c   1.000
_cell.angle_alpha   90.00
_cell.angle_beta   90.00
_cell.angle_gamma   90.00
#
_symmetry.space_group_name_H-M   'P 1'
#
loop_
_entity.id
_entity.type
_entity.pdbx_description
1 polymer ?
#
loop_
_entity_poly.entity_id
_entity_poly.type
_entity_poly.pdbx_seq_one_letter_code
_entity_poly.pdbx_strand_id
1 'polypeptide(L)' 'MGPIGLPELVIIMVILIFIFGANRLSGIGKGVGQAIRGFKDEMKTDDKAENAESRSSE' A
#
# COMPACT_ATOMS: atom_id res chain seq x y z
N MET A 1 21.75 -10.44 -20.45
CA MET A 1 21.37 -10.04 -19.08
C MET A 1 19.88 -9.71 -19.12
N GLY A 2 19.03 -10.72 -18.97
CA GLY A 2 17.57 -10.52 -19.01
C GLY A 2 17.11 -9.75 -17.78
N PRO A 3 16.07 -8.91 -17.87
CA PRO A 3 15.51 -8.25 -16.71
C PRO A 3 15.12 -9.31 -15.68
N ILE A 4 15.42 -9.05 -14.41
CA ILE A 4 15.01 -9.88 -13.27
C ILE A 4 13.51 -10.17 -13.44
N GLY A 5 13.17 -11.43 -13.66
CA GLY A 5 11.80 -11.85 -13.86
C GLY A 5 11.01 -11.86 -12.54
N LEU A 6 9.70 -11.98 -12.67
CA LEU A 6 8.82 -12.24 -11.52
C LEU A 6 9.26 -13.46 -10.68
N PRO A 7 9.72 -14.58 -11.26
CA PRO A 7 10.17 -15.75 -10.49
C PRO A 7 11.38 -15.45 -9.59
N GLU A 8 12.37 -14.73 -10.12
CA GLU A 8 13.58 -14.36 -9.39
C GLU A 8 13.27 -13.40 -8.23
N LEU A 9 12.37 -12.44 -8.43
CA LEU A 9 11.90 -11.54 -7.38
C LEU A 9 11.24 -12.31 -6.23
N VAL A 10 10.43 -13.33 -6.53
CA VAL A 10 9.77 -14.17 -5.51
C VAL A 10 10.80 -14.97 -4.72
N ILE A 11 11.82 -15.54 -5.37
CA ILE A 11 12.91 -16.26 -4.68
C ILE A 11 13.63 -15.32 -3.71
N ILE A 12 13.97 -14.11 -4.13
CA ILE A 12 14.60 -13.10 -3.27
C ILE A 12 13.68 -12.74 -2.10
N MET A 13 12.38 -12.56 -2.34
CA MET A 13 11.40 -12.27 -1.30
C MET A 13 11.34 -13.38 -0.24
N VAL A 14 11.36 -14.64 -0.65
CA VAL A 14 11.37 -15.79 0.26
C VAL A 14 12.64 -15.80 1.12
N ILE A 15 13.81 -15.51 0.55
CA ILE A 15 15.06 -15.42 1.30
C ILE A 15 15.00 -14.29 2.34
N LEU A 16 14.49 -13.11 1.98
CA LEU A 16 14.30 -12.01 2.91
C LEU A 16 13.36 -12.39 4.06
N ILE A 17 12.27 -13.11 3.76
CA ILE A 17 11.36 -13.61 4.80
C ILE A 17 12.06 -14.62 5.72
N PHE A 18 12.96 -15.45 5.21
CA PHE A 18 13.74 -16.39 6.03
C PHE A 18 14.69 -15.66 6.99
N ILE A 19 15.35 -14.59 6.54
CA ILE A 19 16.32 -13.82 7.35
C ILE A 19 15.60 -12.95 8.38
N PHE A 20 14.60 -12.19 7.95
CA PHE A 20 13.90 -11.22 8.81
C PHE A 20 12.75 -11.87 9.61
N GLY A 21 12.26 -13.02 9.15
CA GLY A 21 11.07 -13.68 9.69
C GLY A 21 9.77 -13.02 9.21
N ALA A 22 8.72 -13.83 9.02
CA ALA A 22 7.39 -13.35 8.63
C ALA A 22 6.79 -12.34 9.64
N ASN A 23 7.17 -12.43 10.92
CA ASN A 23 6.65 -11.57 11.97
C ASN A 23 7.14 -10.11 11.84
N ARG A 24 8.41 -9.90 11.46
CA ARG A 24 8.94 -8.55 11.20
C ARG A 24 8.32 -7.94 9.95
N LEU A 25 8.20 -8.72 8.87
CA LEU A 25 7.59 -8.25 7.63
C LEU A 25 6.10 -7.91 7.82
N SER A 26 5.35 -8.72 8.58
CA SER A 26 3.95 -8.44 8.91
C SER A 26 3.80 -7.19 9.78
N GLY A 27 4.70 -6.98 10.75
CA GLY A 27 4.69 -5.78 11.59
C GLY A 27 4.88 -4.49 10.78
N ILE A 28 5.86 -4.48 9.87
CA ILE A 28 6.12 -3.34 8.98
C ILE A 28 4.94 -3.15 8.01
N GLY A 29 4.45 -4.23 7.40
CA GLY A 29 3.32 -4.19 6.47
C GLY A 29 2.03 -3.66 7.11
N LYS A 30 1.75 -4.03 8.37
CA LYS A 30 0.61 -3.48 9.12
C LYS A 30 0.77 -1.98 9.39
N GLY A 31 1.95 -1.52 9.80
CA GLY A 31 2.22 -0.10 10.05
C GLY A 31 2.10 0.75 8.77
N VAL A 32 2.75 0.32 7.69
CA VAL A 32 2.67 0.98 6.37
C VAL A 32 1.25 0.94 5.83
N GLY A 33 0.55 -0.20 5.99
CA GLY A 33 -0.83 -0.35 5.54
C GLY A 33 -1.82 0.55 6.28
N GLN A 34 -1.65 0.73 7.60
CA GLN A 34 -2.44 1.69 8.36
C GLN A 34 -2.17 3.13 7.93
N ALA A 35 -0.90 3.49 7.71
CA ALA A 35 -0.54 4.81 7.22
C ALA A 35 -1.19 5.10 5.85
N ILE A 36 -0.99 4.23 4.86
CA ILE A 36 -1.58 4.37 3.51
C ILE A 36 -3.11 4.46 3.59
N ARG A 37 -3.74 3.69 4.47
CA ARG A 37 -5.20 3.73 4.66
C ARG A 37 -5.66 5.07 5.22
N GLY A 38 -4.98 5.61 6.23
CA GLY A 38 -5.24 6.95 6.76
C GLY A 38 -5.09 8.03 5.70
N PHE A 39 -3.98 8.02 4.95
CA PHE A 39 -3.75 8.94 3.83
C PHE A 39 -4.87 8.86 2.78
N LYS A 40 -5.31 7.66 2.42
CA LYS A 40 -6.38 7.47 1.43
C LYS A 40 -7.74 7.96 1.95
N ASP A 41 -8.04 7.74 3.22
CA ASP A 41 -9.31 8.14 3.82
C ASP A 41 -9.40 9.67 3.93
N GLU A 42 -8.30 10.35 4.26
CA GLU A 42 -8.21 11.82 4.27
C GLU A 42 -8.35 12.40 2.85
N MET A 43 -7.64 11.85 1.86
CA MET A 43 -7.77 12.29 0.46
C MET A 43 -9.22 12.10 -0.05
N LYS A 44 -9.85 10.97 0.27
CA LYS A 44 -11.26 10.72 -0.10
C LYS A 44 -12.24 11.68 0.57
N THR A 45 -11.95 12.16 1.77
CA THR A 45 -12.84 13.11 2.46
C THR A 45 -12.79 14.48 1.78
N ASP A 46 -11.62 14.87 1.29
CA ASP A 46 -11.39 16.11 0.53
C ASP A 46 -12.10 16.06 -0.83
N ASP A 47 -11.91 14.97 -1.58
CA ASP A 47 -12.61 14.71 -2.87
C ASP A 47 -14.15 14.66 -2.71
N LYS A 48 -14.65 14.13 -1.59
CA LYS A 48 -16.10 14.01 -1.34
C LYS A 48 -16.74 15.32 -0.88
N ALA A 49 -15.97 16.23 -0.28
CA ALA A 49 -16.43 17.58 0.04
C ALA A 49 -16.57 18.41 -1.25
N GLU A 50 -15.62 18.31 -2.17
CA GLU A 50 -15.65 18.97 -3.49
C GLU A 50 -16.84 18.50 -4.36
N ASN A 51 -17.13 17.19 -4.38
CA ASN A 51 -18.20 16.64 -5.23
C ASN A 51 -19.63 16.95 -4.74
N ALA A 52 -19.82 17.23 -3.45
CA ALA A 52 -21.14 17.52 -2.88
C ALA A 52 -21.62 18.95 -3.22
N GLU A 53 -20.70 19.89 -3.46
CA GLU A 53 -21.02 21.28 -3.75
C GLU A 53 -21.43 21.50 -5.22
N SER A 54 -20.94 20.67 -6.15
CA SER A 54 -21.29 20.75 -7.59
C SER A 54 -22.63 20.11 -7.98
N ARG A 55 -23.35 19.43 -7.07
CA ARG A 55 -24.67 18.81 -7.34
C ARG A 55 -25.86 19.58 -6.78
N SER A 56 -25.65 20.66 -6.04
CA SER A 56 -26.72 21.48 -5.47
C SER A 56 -27.01 22.75 -6.28
N SER A 57 -26.30 22.96 -7.39
CA SER A 57 -26.53 24.07 -8.33
C SER A 57 -26.79 23.53 -9.73
N GLU A 58 -27.85 22.73 -9.86
CA GLU A 58 -28.59 22.57 -11.11
C GLU A 58 -30.09 22.42 -10.80
#